data_AF-A0A7J6TTN2-F1
#
_entry.id   AF-A0A7J6TTN2-F1
#
_cell.length_a   1.000
_cell.length_b   1.000
_cell.length_c   1.000
_cell.angle_alpha   90.00
_cell.angle_beta   90.00
_cell.angle_gamma   90.00
#
_symmetry.space_group_name_H-M   'P 1'
#
loop_
_entity.id
_entity.type
_entity.pdbx_description
1 polymer ?
#
loop_
_entity_poly.entity_id
_entity_poly.type
_entity_poly.pdbx_seq_one_letter_code
_entity_poly.pdbx_strand_id
1 'polypeptide(L)'
;LTRKERLEKRLNQFMMKWEFPMQAAAARAAANEMRSSGSARFSEDPVLEFVKCLTHVIGLDSSNAQIADLVNAIRNDLIQLLRKNVFSEEAQYSSPIPLIRAATLTDVLCHKCHRTSNIDVNTSPTKEPGVWECPLCEQSYDKDAIEGRLVEAAHFVVYAWQTQQVICMKCRRAKHANLSKFCKCSGDWICRTPREEAVMALKTLRSIAMVQQLPWLTETTDLYVDMLQARDASPSVTAPVRRAYVRPPAPAIGATSAAGATSHLFQC
;
A
#
# COMPACT_ATOMS: atom_id res chain seq x y z
N LEU A 1 -7.21 -4.70 50.01
CA LEU A 1 -7.14 -4.98 48.57
C LEU A 1 -5.80 -5.62 48.22
N THR A 2 -5.83 -6.85 47.72
CA THR A 2 -4.65 -7.52 47.19
C THR A 2 -4.08 -6.74 45.99
N ARG A 3 -2.80 -6.96 45.64
CA ARG A 3 -2.18 -6.30 44.47
C ARG A 3 -2.94 -6.59 43.17
N LYS A 4 -3.52 -7.79 43.08
CA LYS A 4 -4.35 -8.24 41.95
C LYS A 4 -5.64 -7.44 41.84
N GLU A 5 -6.38 -7.28 42.94
CA GLU A 5 -7.62 -6.48 42.97
C GLU A 5 -7.40 -5.00 42.63
N ARG A 6 -6.22 -4.44 42.99
CA ARG A 6 -5.86 -3.06 42.61
C ARG A 6 -5.58 -2.93 41.12
N LEU A 7 -4.93 -3.93 40.50
CA LEU A 7 -4.70 -3.98 39.07
C LEU A 7 -6.02 -4.13 38.30
N GLU A 8 -6.89 -5.03 38.74
CA GLU A 8 -8.22 -5.23 38.13
C GLU A 8 -9.08 -3.97 38.23
N LYS A 9 -9.10 -3.28 39.37
CA LYS A 9 -9.80 -1.99 39.50
C LYS A 9 -9.24 -0.92 38.58
N ARG A 10 -7.91 -0.81 38.46
CA ARG A 10 -7.29 0.17 37.55
C ARG A 10 -7.59 -0.18 36.09
N LEU A 11 -7.51 -1.46 35.73
CA LEU A 11 -7.84 -1.94 34.39
C LEU A 11 -9.30 -1.63 34.04
N ASN A 12 -10.25 -1.94 34.94
CA ASN A 12 -11.67 -1.62 34.74
C ASN A 12 -11.91 -0.11 34.65
N GLN A 13 -11.20 0.70 35.45
CA GLN A 13 -11.29 2.15 35.40
C GLN A 13 -10.71 2.72 34.09
N PHE A 14 -9.62 2.16 33.57
CA PHE A 14 -9.08 2.52 32.26
C PHE A 14 -10.01 2.09 31.12
N MET A 15 -10.57 0.89 31.18
CA MET A 15 -11.54 0.38 30.20
C MET A 15 -12.82 1.20 30.16
N MET A 16 -13.29 1.73 31.30
CA MET A 16 -14.47 2.60 31.33
C MET A 16 -14.20 4.04 30.90
N LYS A 17 -12.94 4.51 30.99
CA LYS A 17 -12.58 5.86 30.56
C LYS A 17 -12.22 5.92 29.07
N TRP A 18 -11.88 4.78 28.49
CA TRP A 18 -11.41 4.69 27.11
C TRP A 18 -12.46 4.00 26.24
N GLU A 19 -13.27 4.81 25.57
CA GLU A 19 -14.03 4.34 24.42
C GLU A 19 -13.13 4.47 23.18
N PHE A 20 -12.88 3.36 22.48
CA PHE A 20 -12.22 3.43 21.19
C PHE A 20 -13.12 4.27 20.28
N PRO A 21 -12.61 5.30 19.57
CA PRO A 21 -13.44 6.10 18.67
C PRO A 21 -14.11 5.13 17.70
N MET A 22 -15.40 4.92 17.88
CA MET A 22 -16.13 3.97 17.07
C MET A 22 -16.12 4.53 15.66
N GLN A 23 -15.30 3.93 14.79
CA GLN A 23 -15.47 4.09 13.35
C GLN A 23 -16.95 3.85 13.07
N ALA A 24 -17.59 4.80 12.38
CA ALA A 24 -19.01 4.73 12.05
C ALA A 24 -19.36 3.33 11.52
N ALA A 25 -20.56 2.81 11.81
CA ALA A 25 -20.97 1.50 11.31
C ALA A 25 -20.76 1.36 9.79
N ALA A 26 -20.90 2.47 9.05
CA ALA A 26 -20.56 2.59 7.63
C ALA A 26 -19.07 2.33 7.32
N ALA A 27 -18.14 2.84 8.12
CA ALA A 27 -16.71 2.58 7.96
C ALA A 27 -16.36 1.11 8.29
N ARG A 28 -17.06 0.49 9.26
CA ARG A 28 -16.92 -0.96 9.52
C ARG A 28 -17.48 -1.81 8.38
N ALA A 29 -18.63 -1.42 7.82
CA ALA A 29 -19.25 -2.07 6.67
C ALA A 29 -18.38 -1.94 5.40
N ALA A 30 -17.88 -0.73 5.10
CA ALA A 30 -16.96 -0.49 3.99
C ALA A 30 -15.62 -1.24 4.16
N ALA A 31 -15.10 -1.31 5.39
CA ALA A 31 -13.93 -2.14 5.69
C ALA A 31 -14.22 -3.65 5.51
N ASN A 32 -15.43 -4.12 5.85
CA ASN A 32 -15.86 -5.50 5.61
C ASN A 32 -16.06 -5.81 4.12
N GLU A 33 -16.59 -4.88 3.32
CA GLU A 33 -16.67 -5.03 1.86
C GLU A 33 -15.28 -5.08 1.22
N MET A 34 -14.37 -4.18 1.63
CA MET A 34 -12.97 -4.21 1.20
C MET A 34 -12.29 -5.56 1.54
N ARG A 35 -12.61 -6.12 2.71
CA ARG A 35 -12.14 -7.46 3.14
C ARG A 35 -12.69 -8.60 2.29
N SER A 36 -13.98 -8.56 1.91
CA SER A 36 -14.63 -9.60 1.09
C SER A 36 -14.04 -9.73 -0.33
N SER A 37 -13.38 -8.69 -0.82
CA SER A 37 -12.64 -8.69 -2.10
C SER A 37 -11.30 -9.45 -2.07
N GLY A 38 -11.04 -10.29 -1.05
CA GLY A 38 -9.85 -11.14 -0.97
C GLY A 38 -8.53 -10.42 -0.69
N SER A 39 -8.59 -9.16 -0.23
CA SER A 39 -7.41 -8.32 0.07
C SER A 39 -7.43 -7.83 1.52
N ALA A 40 -7.80 -8.69 2.47
CA ALA A 40 -7.77 -8.37 3.89
C ALA A 40 -6.32 -8.27 4.40
N ARG A 41 -5.66 -7.14 4.11
CA ARG A 41 -4.31 -6.81 4.59
C ARG A 41 -4.26 -6.45 6.08
N PHE A 42 -5.42 -6.35 6.72
CA PHE A 42 -5.57 -5.92 8.11
C PHE A 42 -6.29 -6.98 8.94
N SER A 43 -5.70 -7.30 10.09
CA SER A 43 -6.30 -8.12 11.13
C SER A 43 -7.47 -7.40 11.78
N GLU A 44 -8.48 -8.16 12.20
CA GLU A 44 -9.62 -7.63 12.97
C GLU A 44 -9.19 -7.09 14.34
N ASP A 45 -8.10 -7.63 14.90
CA ASP A 45 -7.57 -7.23 16.20
C ASP A 45 -6.73 -5.93 16.12
N PRO A 46 -7.18 -4.82 16.74
CA PRO A 46 -6.45 -3.55 16.72
C PRO A 46 -5.09 -3.65 17.42
N VAL A 47 -4.98 -4.53 18.42
CA VAL A 47 -3.75 -4.77 19.18
C VAL A 47 -2.68 -5.39 18.30
N LEU A 48 -3.05 -6.31 17.41
CA LEU A 48 -2.10 -6.91 16.49
C LEU A 48 -1.58 -5.88 15.49
N GLU A 49 -2.47 -5.06 14.92
CA GLU A 49 -2.08 -3.98 14.00
C GLU A 49 -1.16 -2.95 14.67
N PHE A 50 -1.42 -2.61 15.94
CA PHE A 50 -0.54 -1.75 16.72
C PHE A 50 0.86 -2.36 16.87
N VAL A 51 0.96 -3.64 17.27
CA VAL A 51 2.25 -4.34 17.41
C VAL A 51 2.99 -4.38 16.08
N LYS A 52 2.31 -4.69 14.96
CA LYS A 52 2.91 -4.68 13.63
C LYS A 52 3.45 -3.30 13.26
N CYS A 53 2.65 -2.24 13.44
CA CYS A 53 3.05 -0.88 13.11
C CYS A 53 4.24 -0.43 13.97
N LEU A 54 4.17 -0.65 15.29
CA LEU A 54 5.23 -0.24 16.21
C LEU A 54 6.55 -0.95 15.88
N THR A 55 6.53 -2.28 15.75
CA THR A 55 7.73 -3.06 15.42
C THR A 55 8.29 -2.70 14.05
N HIS A 56 7.43 -2.40 13.07
CA HIS A 56 7.88 -1.96 11.75
C HIS A 56 8.55 -0.58 11.81
N VAL A 57 7.95 0.41 12.50
CA VAL A 57 8.51 1.76 12.63
C VAL A 57 9.88 1.74 13.32
N ILE A 58 10.01 0.95 14.40
CA ILE A 58 11.31 0.80 15.09
C ILE A 58 12.32 0.10 14.17
N GLY A 59 11.87 -0.87 13.37
CA GLY A 59 12.69 -1.57 12.39
C GLY A 59 13.14 -0.73 11.18
N LEU A 60 12.64 0.50 11.00
CA LEU A 60 13.12 1.41 9.96
C LEU A 60 14.51 1.99 10.28
N ASP A 61 14.93 1.93 11.55
CA ASP A 61 16.26 2.38 11.93
C ASP A 61 17.33 1.37 11.47
N SER A 62 17.85 1.61 10.26
CA SER A 62 18.88 0.78 9.63
C SER A 62 20.30 1.12 10.10
N SER A 63 20.47 1.97 11.12
CA SER A 63 21.80 2.38 11.59
C SER A 63 22.62 1.22 12.17
N ASN A 64 21.96 0.21 12.74
CA ASN A 64 22.61 -0.97 13.33
C ASN A 64 21.85 -2.26 12.99
N ALA A 65 22.51 -3.18 12.29
CA ALA A 65 21.91 -4.46 11.88
C ALA A 65 21.42 -5.32 13.07
N GLN A 66 22.06 -5.21 14.24
CA GLN A 66 21.67 -5.94 15.45
C GLN A 66 20.30 -5.52 16.01
N ILE A 67 19.89 -4.26 15.76
CA ILE A 67 18.59 -3.75 16.21
C ILE A 67 17.47 -4.41 15.41
N ALA A 68 17.66 -4.66 14.12
CA ALA A 68 16.66 -5.32 13.29
C ALA A 68 16.36 -6.75 13.79
N ASP A 69 17.39 -7.52 14.15
CA ASP A 69 17.22 -8.88 14.67
C ASP A 69 16.52 -8.88 16.03
N LEU A 70 16.88 -7.95 16.93
CA LEU A 70 16.22 -7.79 18.22
C LEU A 70 14.74 -7.39 18.06
N VAL A 71 14.43 -6.47 17.16
CA VAL A 71 13.06 -6.03 16.86
C VAL A 71 12.23 -7.19 16.31
N ASN A 72 12.82 -8.02 15.45
CA ASN A 72 12.16 -9.22 14.93
C ASN A 72 11.91 -10.27 16.04
N ALA A 73 12.84 -10.46 16.97
CA ALA A 73 12.63 -11.32 18.13
C ALA A 73 11.48 -10.81 19.01
N ILE A 74 11.50 -9.52 19.36
CA ILE A 74 10.43 -8.87 20.15
C ILE A 74 9.09 -8.98 19.42
N ARG A 75 9.06 -8.75 18.11
CA ARG A 75 7.85 -8.92 17.30
C ARG A 75 7.28 -10.33 17.42
N ASN A 76 8.12 -11.36 17.32
CA ASN A 76 7.69 -12.75 17.42
C ASN A 76 7.14 -13.06 18.82
N ASP A 77 7.83 -12.61 19.87
CA ASP A 77 7.39 -12.78 21.26
C ASP A 77 6.04 -12.09 21.51
N LEU A 78 5.86 -10.86 21.03
CA LEU A 78 4.60 -10.11 21.16
C LEU A 78 3.44 -10.79 20.43
N ILE A 79 3.68 -11.33 19.22
CA ILE A 79 2.64 -12.04 18.45
C ILE A 79 2.28 -13.36 19.14
N GLN A 80 3.26 -14.07 19.72
CA GLN A 80 3.01 -15.27 20.52
C GLN A 80 2.22 -14.96 21.80
N LEU A 81 2.49 -13.84 22.47
CA LEU A 81 1.70 -13.38 23.63
C LEU A 81 0.23 -13.13 23.28
N LEU A 82 -0.04 -12.68 22.05
CA LEU A 82 -1.40 -12.52 21.51
C LEU A 82 -2.02 -13.84 21.04
N ARG A 83 -1.35 -14.98 21.23
CA ARG A 83 -1.78 -16.33 20.80
C ARG A 83 -2.03 -16.43 19.29
N LYS A 84 -1.33 -15.62 18.49
CA LYS A 84 -1.39 -15.68 17.03
C LYS A 84 -0.15 -16.36 16.46
N ASN A 85 -0.28 -16.91 15.25
CA ASN A 85 0.84 -17.51 14.55
C ASN A 85 1.75 -16.41 13.98
N VAL A 86 3.05 -16.49 14.26
CA VAL A 86 4.06 -15.55 13.76
C VAL A 86 4.17 -15.56 12.23
N PHE A 87 3.89 -16.71 11.62
CA PHE A 87 4.03 -16.94 10.17
C PHE A 87 2.72 -16.80 9.40
N SER A 88 1.60 -16.44 10.05
CA SER A 88 0.37 -16.19 9.30
C SER A 88 0.50 -14.94 8.43
N GLU A 89 -0.24 -14.88 7.32
CA GLU A 89 -0.35 -13.65 6.52
C GLU A 89 -0.91 -12.50 7.37
N GLU A 90 -1.82 -12.81 8.30
CA GLU A 90 -2.34 -11.86 9.28
C GLU A 90 -1.29 -11.30 10.23
N ALA A 91 -0.13 -11.93 10.41
CA ALA A 91 0.93 -11.43 11.27
C ALA A 91 1.89 -10.51 10.50
N GLN A 92 1.94 -10.60 9.17
CA GLN A 92 2.82 -9.78 8.36
C GLN A 92 2.39 -8.31 8.42
N TYR A 93 3.37 -7.41 8.50
CA TYR A 93 3.09 -5.99 8.42
C TYR A 93 2.65 -5.66 7.00
N SER A 94 1.48 -5.07 6.88
CA SER A 94 1.05 -4.38 5.68
C SER A 94 0.96 -2.90 6.00
N SER A 95 1.42 -2.05 5.08
CA SER A 95 1.20 -0.61 5.22
C SER A 95 -0.30 -0.33 5.35
N PRO A 96 -0.74 0.35 6.42
CA PRO A 96 -2.14 0.71 6.63
C PRO A 96 -2.72 1.62 5.55
N ILE A 97 -1.84 2.27 4.79
CA ILE A 97 -2.23 3.35 3.91
C ILE A 97 -1.40 3.24 2.63
N PRO A 98 -1.92 2.62 1.55
CA PRO A 98 -1.23 2.65 0.27
C PRO A 98 -1.11 4.08 -0.28
N LEU A 99 -1.92 5.04 0.20
CA LEU A 99 -1.80 6.46 -0.15
C LEU A 99 -2.26 7.42 0.96
N ILE A 100 -1.38 7.79 1.90
CA ILE A 100 -1.64 8.83 2.94
C ILE A 100 -2.04 10.16 2.28
N ARG A 101 -1.61 10.36 1.04
CA ARG A 101 -1.94 11.54 0.22
C ARG A 101 -3.32 11.51 -0.43
N ALA A 102 -3.99 10.36 -0.57
CA ALA A 102 -5.31 10.33 -1.20
C ALA A 102 -6.39 10.97 -0.31
N ALA A 103 -6.26 10.78 1.00
CA ALA A 103 -7.29 11.18 1.97
C ALA A 103 -7.02 12.54 2.63
N THR A 104 -5.90 13.19 2.33
CA THR A 104 -5.55 14.50 2.90
C THR A 104 -5.50 15.54 1.80
N LEU A 105 -6.45 16.48 1.81
CA LEU A 105 -6.43 17.64 0.93
C LEU A 105 -5.51 18.70 1.52
N THR A 106 -4.46 19.06 0.78
CA THR A 106 -3.56 20.15 1.18
C THR A 106 -4.09 21.50 0.73
N ASP A 107 -3.76 22.55 1.48
CA ASP A 107 -4.00 23.95 1.09
C ASP A 107 -5.47 24.26 0.75
N VAL A 108 -6.42 23.79 1.57
CA VAL A 108 -7.83 24.17 1.44
C VAL A 108 -8.02 25.57 2.00
N LEU A 109 -8.47 26.50 1.16
CA LEU A 109 -8.73 27.89 1.51
C LEU A 109 -10.12 28.04 2.15
N CYS A 110 -10.20 28.65 3.33
CA CYS A 110 -11.48 29.02 3.92
C CYS A 110 -11.99 30.36 3.36
N HIS A 111 -13.22 30.40 2.84
CA HIS A 111 -13.82 31.63 2.29
C HIS A 111 -14.06 32.74 3.33
N LYS A 112 -14.21 32.39 4.61
CA LYS A 112 -14.51 33.36 5.68
C LYS A 112 -13.25 33.98 6.26
N CYS A 113 -12.32 33.15 6.74
CA CYS A 113 -11.10 33.61 7.41
C CYS A 113 -9.86 33.69 6.48
N HIS A 114 -9.99 33.29 5.21
CA HIS A 114 -8.91 33.28 4.20
C HIS A 114 -7.66 32.50 4.61
N ARG A 115 -7.79 31.62 5.60
CA ARG A 115 -6.70 30.75 6.05
C ARG A 115 -6.66 29.48 5.20
N THR A 116 -5.46 29.06 4.85
CA THR A 116 -5.22 27.75 4.27
C THR A 116 -5.01 26.72 5.37
N SER A 117 -5.62 25.55 5.22
CA SER A 117 -5.42 24.43 6.14
C SER A 117 -5.47 23.12 5.37
N ASN A 118 -4.80 22.11 5.91
CA ASN A 118 -4.88 20.76 5.38
C ASN A 118 -6.07 20.06 6.05
N ILE A 119 -6.90 19.41 5.23
CA ILE A 119 -8.07 18.66 5.70
C ILE A 119 -7.80 17.18 5.45
N ASP A 120 -7.66 16.42 6.54
CA ASP A 120 -7.81 14.96 6.47
C ASP A 120 -9.30 14.63 6.41
N VAL A 121 -9.74 14.06 5.28
CA VAL A 121 -11.14 13.78 4.97
C VAL A 121 -11.77 12.82 5.98
N ASN A 122 -10.97 11.96 6.62
CA ASN A 122 -11.47 10.97 7.57
C ASN A 122 -11.35 11.42 9.04
N THR A 123 -10.28 12.14 9.39
CA THR A 123 -9.96 12.47 10.79
C THR A 123 -10.37 13.89 11.19
N SER A 124 -10.51 14.81 10.24
CA SER A 124 -10.83 16.21 10.57
C SER A 124 -12.21 16.35 11.21
N PRO A 125 -12.42 17.37 12.07
CA PRO A 125 -13.71 17.62 12.68
C PRO A 125 -14.77 17.82 11.60
N THR A 126 -15.83 17.03 11.70
CA THR A 126 -16.99 17.02 10.81
C THR A 126 -18.25 17.14 11.66
N LYS A 127 -19.19 18.01 11.25
CA LYS A 127 -20.52 18.08 11.87
C LYS A 127 -21.41 16.94 11.38
N GLU A 128 -21.31 16.67 10.10
CA GLU A 128 -22.05 15.65 9.35
C GLU A 128 -21.10 15.01 8.33
N PRO A 129 -21.39 13.78 7.85
CA PRO A 129 -20.60 13.16 6.79
C PRO A 129 -20.51 14.09 5.56
N GLY A 130 -19.29 14.43 5.16
CA GLY A 130 -18.99 15.34 4.05
C GLY A 130 -19.01 16.83 4.40
N VAL A 131 -19.20 17.20 5.67
CA VAL A 131 -19.22 18.60 6.11
C VAL A 131 -18.06 18.86 7.07
N TRP A 132 -16.93 19.28 6.49
CA TRP A 132 -15.71 19.64 7.23
C TRP A 132 -15.73 21.09 7.68
N GLU A 133 -15.08 21.37 8.80
CA GLU A 133 -15.07 22.72 9.38
C GLU A 133 -13.68 23.34 9.41
N CYS A 134 -13.64 24.66 9.25
CA CYS A 134 -12.42 25.41 9.46
C CYS A 134 -12.03 25.36 10.94
N PRO A 135 -10.77 24.98 11.28
CA PRO A 135 -10.34 24.85 12.67
C PRO A 135 -10.27 26.17 13.45
N LEU A 136 -10.38 27.32 12.77
CA LEU A 136 -10.30 28.64 13.39
C LEU A 136 -11.67 29.32 13.54
N CYS A 137 -12.51 29.25 12.51
CA CYS A 137 -13.75 30.02 12.44
C CYS A 137 -15.01 29.16 12.39
N GLU A 138 -14.85 27.83 12.45
CA GLU A 138 -15.94 26.84 12.47
C GLU A 138 -16.90 26.95 11.28
N GLN A 139 -16.49 27.66 10.23
CA GLN A 139 -17.22 27.72 8.98
C GLN A 139 -17.09 26.39 8.26
N SER A 140 -18.21 25.84 7.82
CA SER A 140 -18.23 24.67 6.97
C SER A 140 -17.60 24.97 5.61
N TYR A 141 -16.72 24.09 5.15
CA TYR A 141 -16.24 24.12 3.79
C TYR A 141 -17.35 23.72 2.81
N ASP A 142 -17.23 24.17 1.57
CA ASP A 142 -18.12 23.74 0.51
C ASP A 142 -17.85 22.25 0.19
N LYS A 143 -18.89 21.44 0.37
CA LYS A 143 -18.86 19.99 0.18
C LYS A 143 -18.54 19.64 -1.28
N ASP A 144 -19.16 20.33 -2.23
CA ASP A 144 -18.99 20.05 -3.66
C ASP A 144 -17.58 20.42 -4.13
N ALA A 145 -17.03 21.53 -3.61
CA ALA A 145 -15.64 21.92 -3.90
C ALA A 145 -14.62 20.90 -3.36
N ILE A 146 -14.86 20.36 -2.16
CA ILE A 146 -14.01 19.30 -1.59
C ILE A 146 -14.15 18.00 -2.38
N GLU A 147 -15.38 17.63 -2.75
CA GLU A 147 -15.65 16.46 -3.58
C GLU A 147 -14.92 16.55 -4.92
N GLY A 148 -14.96 17.70 -5.60
CA GLY A 148 -14.25 17.92 -6.85
C GLY A 148 -12.74 17.72 -6.74
N ARG A 149 -12.12 18.17 -5.65
CA ARG A 149 -10.69 17.94 -5.40
C ARG A 149 -10.37 16.47 -5.16
N LEU A 150 -11.27 15.71 -4.54
CA LEU A 150 -11.10 14.26 -4.36
C LEU A 150 -11.28 13.50 -5.69
N VAL A 151 -12.18 13.97 -6.55
CA VAL A 151 -12.35 13.44 -7.91
C VAL A 151 -11.10 13.70 -8.74
N GLU A 152 -10.53 14.90 -8.67
CA GLU A 152 -9.21 15.20 -9.28
C GLU A 152 -8.11 14.26 -8.76
N ALA A 153 -8.10 13.96 -7.46
CA ALA A 153 -7.16 13.00 -6.90
C ALA A 153 -7.37 11.58 -7.48
N ALA A 154 -8.61 11.14 -7.67
CA ALA A 154 -8.93 9.87 -8.33
C ALA A 154 -8.43 9.85 -9.79
N HIS A 155 -8.66 10.93 -10.54
CA HIS A 155 -8.12 11.10 -11.89
C HIS A 155 -6.59 11.03 -11.90
N PHE A 156 -5.94 11.70 -10.94
CA PHE A 156 -4.49 11.72 -10.83
C PHE A 156 -3.91 10.32 -10.57
N VAL A 157 -4.55 9.48 -9.76
CA VAL A 157 -4.12 8.09 -9.53
C VAL A 157 -4.09 7.30 -10.84
N VAL A 158 -5.16 7.41 -11.64
CA VAL A 158 -5.25 6.71 -12.94
C VAL A 158 -4.25 7.28 -13.94
N TYR A 159 -4.16 8.60 -14.03
CA TYR A 159 -3.19 9.29 -14.89
C TYR A 159 -1.76 8.86 -14.57
N ALA A 160 -1.36 8.91 -13.29
CA ALA A 160 -0.04 8.52 -12.83
C ALA A 160 0.28 7.05 -13.18
N TRP A 161 -0.71 6.15 -13.07
CA TRP A 161 -0.55 4.75 -13.48
C TRP A 161 -0.38 4.59 -14.99
N GLN A 162 -1.06 5.40 -15.81
CA GLN A 162 -0.94 5.35 -17.27
C GLN A 162 0.39 5.94 -17.76
N THR A 163 0.86 7.03 -17.15
CA THR A 163 2.08 7.74 -17.58
C THR A 163 3.34 7.26 -16.87
N GLN A 164 3.26 6.23 -16.04
CA GLN A 164 4.41 5.70 -15.32
C GLN A 164 5.51 5.20 -16.25
N GLN A 165 6.74 5.19 -15.75
CA GLN A 165 7.83 4.52 -16.44
C GLN A 165 7.71 3.01 -16.32
N VAL A 166 7.99 2.33 -17.42
CA VAL A 166 8.14 0.87 -17.45
C VAL A 166 9.62 0.53 -17.22
N ILE A 167 9.90 -0.38 -16.30
CA ILE A 167 11.25 -0.75 -15.88
C ILE A 167 11.56 -2.20 -16.24
N CYS A 168 12.83 -2.51 -16.48
CA CYS A 168 13.25 -3.89 -16.71
C CYS A 168 13.28 -4.66 -15.40
N MET A 169 12.69 -5.86 -15.37
CA MET A 169 12.69 -6.73 -14.19
C MET A 169 14.11 -7.09 -13.71
N LYS A 170 15.06 -7.29 -14.65
CA LYS A 170 16.42 -7.75 -14.33
C LYS A 170 17.36 -6.61 -13.93
N CYS A 171 17.48 -5.58 -14.78
CA CYS A 171 18.48 -4.52 -14.60
C CYS A 171 17.90 -3.22 -14.03
N ARG A 172 16.59 -3.16 -13.77
CA ARG A 172 15.88 -1.99 -13.22
C ARG A 172 16.01 -0.68 -14.02
N ARG A 173 16.56 -0.73 -15.24
CA ARG A 173 16.63 0.44 -16.14
C ARG A 173 15.25 0.78 -16.68
N ALA A 174 15.02 2.06 -16.97
CA ALA A 174 13.79 2.53 -17.60
C ALA A 174 13.75 2.21 -19.11
N LYS A 175 12.54 2.01 -19.63
CA LYS A 175 12.30 1.82 -21.05
C LYS A 175 12.35 3.16 -21.77
N HIS A 176 13.33 3.34 -22.65
CA HIS A 176 13.47 4.56 -23.46
C HIS A 176 12.85 4.45 -24.86
N ALA A 177 12.71 3.23 -25.41
CA ALA A 177 12.20 3.00 -26.76
C ALA A 177 10.84 2.30 -26.72
N ASN A 178 9.80 2.96 -27.22
CA ASN A 178 8.40 2.50 -27.12
C ASN A 178 8.17 1.10 -27.71
N LEU A 179 8.75 0.82 -28.89
CA LEU A 179 8.54 -0.43 -29.64
C LEU A 179 9.41 -1.60 -29.17
N SER A 180 10.33 -1.39 -28.23
CA SER A 180 11.20 -2.48 -27.74
C SER A 180 10.38 -3.49 -26.92
N LYS A 181 10.38 -4.75 -27.36
CA LYS A 181 9.69 -5.84 -26.64
C LYS A 181 10.46 -6.31 -25.40
N PHE A 182 11.79 -6.34 -25.50
CA PHE A 182 12.68 -6.75 -24.42
C PHE A 182 13.73 -5.69 -24.12
N CYS A 183 14.29 -5.74 -22.91
CA CYS A 183 15.45 -4.93 -22.55
C CYS A 183 16.72 -5.43 -23.26
N LYS A 184 17.75 -4.59 -23.35
CA LYS A 184 19.09 -4.99 -23.86
C LYS A 184 19.72 -6.15 -23.07
N CYS A 185 19.31 -6.37 -21.82
CA CYS A 185 19.71 -7.52 -20.99
C CYS A 185 18.78 -8.75 -21.12
N SER A 186 17.93 -8.78 -22.16
CA SER A 186 16.92 -9.84 -22.37
C SER A 186 15.98 -10.02 -21.18
N GLY A 187 15.64 -8.93 -20.50
CA GLY A 187 14.66 -8.88 -19.42
C GLY A 187 13.33 -8.32 -19.90
N ASP A 188 12.24 -8.78 -19.28
CA ASP A 188 10.90 -8.27 -19.56
C ASP A 188 10.67 -6.90 -18.91
N TRP A 189 9.84 -6.11 -19.56
CA TRP A 189 9.42 -4.79 -19.12
C TRP A 189 8.19 -4.91 -18.22
N ILE A 190 8.26 -4.37 -17.02
CA ILE A 190 7.18 -4.37 -16.01
C ILE A 190 6.83 -2.94 -15.62
N CYS A 191 5.57 -2.71 -15.24
CA CYS A 191 5.16 -1.43 -14.66
C CYS A 191 5.92 -1.19 -13.35
N ARG A 192 6.34 0.06 -13.10
CA ARG A 192 7.00 0.44 -11.84
C ARG A 192 6.05 0.31 -10.66
N THR A 193 4.82 0.75 -10.85
CA THR A 193 3.70 0.64 -9.93
C THR A 193 2.73 -0.40 -10.52
N PRO A 194 2.52 -1.52 -9.83
CA PRO A 194 1.61 -2.56 -10.28
C PRO A 194 0.17 -2.03 -10.31
N ARG A 195 -0.68 -2.66 -11.14
CA ARG A 195 -2.08 -2.22 -11.31
C ARG A 195 -2.89 -2.40 -10.03
N GLU A 196 -2.58 -3.45 -9.28
CA GLU A 196 -3.21 -3.80 -8.00
C GLU A 196 -3.09 -2.66 -6.99
N GLU A 197 -1.96 -1.94 -6.97
CA GLU A 197 -1.77 -0.76 -6.12
C GLU A 197 -2.68 0.40 -6.52
N ALA A 198 -2.84 0.66 -7.83
CA ALA A 198 -3.73 1.70 -8.32
C ALA A 198 -5.21 1.38 -8.03
N VAL A 199 -5.62 0.12 -8.25
CA VAL A 199 -6.97 -0.36 -7.91
C VAL A 199 -7.22 -0.24 -6.41
N MET A 200 -6.24 -0.60 -5.58
CA MET A 200 -6.38 -0.46 -4.14
C MET A 200 -6.54 1.00 -3.71
N ALA A 201 -5.76 1.92 -4.28
CA ALA A 201 -5.91 3.35 -3.99
C ALA A 201 -7.30 3.88 -4.36
N LEU A 202 -7.85 3.46 -5.50
CA LEU A 202 -9.20 3.81 -5.93
C LEU A 202 -10.28 3.22 -5.00
N LYS A 203 -10.11 1.96 -4.55
CA LYS A 203 -11.01 1.35 -3.56
C LYS A 203 -10.96 2.08 -2.21
N THR A 204 -9.79 2.58 -1.79
CA THR A 204 -9.68 3.43 -0.60
C THR A 204 -10.46 4.73 -0.78
N LEU A 205 -10.32 5.43 -1.92
CA LEU A 205 -11.09 6.63 -2.22
C LEU A 205 -12.60 6.36 -2.25
N ARG A 206 -13.02 5.24 -2.85
CA ARG A 206 -14.41 4.77 -2.82
C ARG A 206 -14.94 4.58 -1.41
N SER A 207 -14.16 3.95 -0.53
CA SER A 207 -14.58 3.73 0.87
C SER A 207 -14.78 5.05 1.62
N ILE A 208 -13.93 6.05 1.34
CA ILE A 208 -14.08 7.40 1.89
C ILE A 208 -15.34 8.07 1.34
N ALA A 209 -15.58 7.94 0.03
CA ALA A 209 -16.76 8.49 -0.64
C ALA A 209 -18.06 7.96 -0.01
N MET A 210 -18.13 6.66 0.27
CA MET A 210 -19.29 6.02 0.90
C MET A 210 -19.53 6.51 2.34
N VAL A 211 -18.46 6.62 3.15
CA VAL A 211 -18.56 7.09 4.54
C VAL A 211 -18.99 8.56 4.60
N GLN A 212 -18.46 9.39 3.69
CA GLN A 212 -18.70 10.84 3.65
C GLN A 212 -19.87 11.23 2.75
N GLN A 213 -20.59 10.26 2.16
CA GLN A 213 -21.74 10.46 1.28
C GLN A 213 -21.42 11.42 0.10
N LEU A 214 -20.40 11.07 -0.67
CA LEU A 214 -19.91 11.78 -1.85
C LEU A 214 -20.29 11.02 -3.13
N PRO A 215 -21.43 11.33 -3.78
CA PRO A 215 -21.96 10.55 -4.89
C PRO A 215 -21.08 10.62 -6.16
N TRP A 216 -20.60 11.82 -6.52
CA TRP A 216 -19.79 12.01 -7.73
C TRP A 216 -18.43 11.29 -7.62
N LEU A 217 -17.81 11.31 -6.42
CA LEU A 217 -16.60 10.55 -6.16
C LEU A 217 -16.85 9.03 -6.22
N THR A 218 -18.01 8.58 -5.72
CA THR A 218 -18.38 7.16 -5.76
C THR A 218 -18.51 6.67 -7.20
N GLU A 219 -19.28 7.37 -8.03
CA GLU A 219 -19.46 7.03 -9.45
C GLU A 219 -18.13 7.00 -10.21
N THR A 220 -17.28 8.01 -9.97
CA THR A 220 -15.97 8.12 -10.65
C THR A 220 -15.04 6.98 -10.25
N THR A 221 -14.99 6.63 -8.97
CA THR A 221 -14.13 5.55 -8.48
C THR A 221 -14.64 4.18 -8.93
N ASP A 222 -15.95 3.95 -8.96
CA ASP A 222 -16.55 2.71 -9.48
C ASP A 222 -16.22 2.52 -10.96
N LEU A 223 -16.41 3.55 -11.78
CA LEU A 223 -16.06 3.51 -13.20
C LEU A 223 -14.59 3.15 -13.43
N TYR A 224 -13.67 3.72 -12.64
CA TYR A 224 -12.25 3.41 -12.80
C TYR A 224 -11.87 2.03 -12.29
N VAL A 225 -12.49 1.56 -11.20
CA VAL A 225 -12.27 0.20 -10.69
C VAL A 225 -12.74 -0.83 -11.72
N ASP A 226 -13.93 -0.63 -12.31
CA ASP A 226 -14.46 -1.52 -13.35
C ASP A 226 -13.60 -1.51 -14.61
N MET A 227 -13.17 -0.33 -15.08
CA MET A 227 -12.26 -0.21 -16.22
C MET A 227 -10.92 -0.92 -15.95
N LEU A 228 -10.38 -0.75 -14.75
CA LEU A 228 -9.16 -1.42 -14.29
C LEU A 228 -9.41 -2.81 -13.73
N GLN A 229 -10.56 -3.46 -13.94
CA GLN A 229 -10.78 -4.89 -13.65
C GLN A 229 -11.21 -5.65 -14.90
N ALA A 230 -12.04 -5.04 -15.76
CA ALA A 230 -12.46 -5.60 -17.05
C ALA A 230 -11.28 -5.95 -17.98
N ARG A 231 -10.13 -5.27 -17.83
CA ARG A 231 -8.90 -5.60 -18.57
C ARG A 231 -8.34 -6.99 -18.26
N ASP A 232 -8.68 -7.60 -17.12
CA ASP A 232 -8.26 -8.97 -16.77
C ASP A 232 -8.97 -10.06 -17.58
N ALA A 233 -10.12 -9.73 -18.18
CA ALA A 233 -10.85 -10.65 -19.06
C ALA A 233 -10.23 -10.78 -20.46
N SER A 234 -9.29 -9.90 -20.82
CA SER A 234 -8.42 -10.13 -21.98
C SER A 234 -7.32 -11.11 -21.56
N PRO A 235 -7.05 -12.18 -22.32
CA PRO A 235 -6.07 -13.18 -21.92
C PRO A 235 -4.76 -12.46 -21.66
N SER A 236 -4.30 -12.58 -20.41
CA SER A 236 -2.99 -12.12 -19.98
C SER A 236 -2.00 -12.39 -21.10
N VAL A 237 -1.29 -11.36 -21.57
CA VAL A 237 -0.01 -11.59 -22.23
C VAL A 237 0.78 -12.40 -21.21
N THR A 238 0.85 -13.68 -21.50
CA THR A 238 1.10 -14.78 -20.58
C THR A 238 2.27 -14.48 -19.68
N ALA A 239 2.10 -14.77 -18.39
CA ALA A 239 3.21 -15.12 -17.50
C ALA A 239 4.23 -15.96 -18.29
N PRO A 240 5.54 -15.71 -18.15
CA PRO A 240 6.53 -16.44 -18.93
C PRO A 240 6.39 -17.92 -18.58
N VAL A 241 5.88 -18.70 -19.53
CA VAL A 241 6.03 -20.15 -19.52
C VAL A 241 7.53 -20.37 -19.43
N ARG A 242 8.01 -20.78 -18.26
CA ARG A 242 9.38 -21.25 -18.08
C ARG A 242 9.53 -22.46 -19.00
N ARG A 243 9.95 -22.24 -20.25
CA ARG A 243 10.57 -23.31 -21.03
C ARG A 243 11.84 -23.66 -20.28
N ALA A 244 11.79 -24.78 -19.57
CA ALA A 244 12.98 -25.38 -18.98
C ALA A 244 14.02 -25.49 -20.09
N TYR A 245 15.11 -24.74 -19.96
CA TYR A 245 16.24 -24.86 -20.86
C TYR A 245 16.88 -26.22 -20.60
N VAL A 246 16.50 -27.23 -21.40
CA VAL A 246 17.18 -28.53 -21.39
C VAL A 246 18.55 -28.28 -22.01
N ARG A 247 19.58 -28.26 -21.17
CA ARG A 247 20.97 -28.11 -21.61
C ARG A 247 21.29 -29.29 -22.55
N PRO A 248 21.68 -29.06 -23.82
CA PRO A 248 22.13 -30.16 -24.67
C PRO A 248 23.36 -30.82 -24.03
N PRO A 249 23.51 -32.16 -24.15
CA PRO A 249 24.66 -32.86 -23.57
C PRO A 249 25.95 -32.33 -24.18
N ALA A 250 26.93 -32.06 -23.31
CA ALA A 250 28.24 -31.58 -23.73
C ALA A 250 28.91 -32.60 -24.67
N PRO A 251 29.55 -32.16 -25.77
CA PRO A 251 30.34 -33.07 -26.59
C PRO A 251 31.52 -33.59 -25.77
N ALA A 252 31.74 -34.91 -25.82
CA ALA A 252 32.85 -35.57 -25.17
C ALA A 252 34.17 -35.04 -25.74
N ILE A 253 34.96 -34.37 -24.90
CA ILE A 253 36.29 -33.90 -25.25
C ILE A 253 37.23 -35.10 -25.16
N GLY A 254 37.58 -35.67 -26.32
CA GLY A 254 38.67 -36.64 -26.45
C GLY A 254 40.00 -35.96 -26.17
N ALA A 255 40.75 -36.50 -25.21
CA ALA A 255 42.10 -36.07 -24.90
C ALA A 255 43.03 -36.29 -26.11
N THR A 256 43.64 -35.21 -26.60
CA THR A 256 44.87 -35.30 -27.40
C THR A 256 45.84 -34.22 -26.95
N SER A 257 47.04 -34.69 -26.60
CA SER A 257 48.23 -33.92 -26.27
C SER A 257 48.80 -33.21 -27.49
N ALA A 258 49.30 -31.97 -27.33
CA ALA A 258 50.56 -31.54 -27.91
C ALA A 258 50.91 -30.10 -27.49
N ALA A 259 52.21 -29.87 -27.34
CA ALA A 259 52.89 -28.69 -26.87
C ALA A 259 52.85 -27.50 -27.85
N GLY A 260 53.24 -26.32 -27.35
CA GLY A 260 53.72 -25.22 -28.20
C GLY A 260 53.32 -23.84 -27.72
N ALA A 261 54.17 -23.22 -26.92
CA ALA A 261 54.12 -21.79 -26.61
C ALA A 261 54.33 -20.94 -27.88
N THR A 262 53.63 -19.82 -28.02
CA THR A 262 54.21 -18.48 -28.24
C THR A 262 53.12 -17.39 -28.37
N SER A 263 53.58 -16.19 -28.06
CA SER A 263 52.95 -14.90 -27.77
C SER A 263 52.35 -14.12 -28.95
N HIS A 264 51.59 -13.07 -28.56
CA HIS A 264 51.26 -11.78 -29.22
C HIS A 264 49.75 -11.60 -29.50
N LEU A 265 49.05 -10.75 -28.74
CA LEU A 265 48.86 -9.28 -28.87
C LEU A 265 47.77 -8.90 -29.91
N PHE A 266 47.17 -7.71 -29.74
CA PHE A 266 45.95 -7.11 -30.35
C PHE A 266 44.65 -7.41 -29.59
N GLN A 267 43.96 -6.50 -28.92
CA GLN A 267 43.75 -5.04 -29.00
C GLN A 267 43.00 -4.58 -30.27
N CYS A 268 41.67 -4.49 -30.13
CA CYS A 268 40.78 -3.41 -30.58
C CYS A 268 39.51 -3.48 -29.72
#